data_AF-A0A1M5UYM7-F1
#
_entry.id   AF-A0A1M5UYM7-F1
#
_cell.length_a   1.000
_cell.length_b   1.000
_cell.length_c   1.000
_cell.angle_alpha   90.00
_cell.angle_beta   90.00
_cell.angle_gamma   90.00
#
_symmetry.space_group_name_H-M   'P 1'
#
loop_
_entity.id
_entity.type
_entity.pdbx_description
1 polymer ?
#
loop_
_entity_poly.entity_id
_entity_poly.type
_entity_poly.pdbx_seq_one_letter_code
_entity_poly.pdbx_strand_id
1 'polypeptide(L)' 'MKKKTQPFLKGPALLALARRKAGSLGIDPSKHKLVELVHLVQQREGHCACFRRQRECQQRACCWQASCGATMRD' A
#
# COMPACT_ATOMS: atom_id res chain seq x y z
N MET A 1 -8.99 -24.43 11.58
CA MET A 1 -8.14 -23.70 10.60
C MET A 1 -8.58 -22.24 10.56
N LYS A 2 -7.85 -21.31 11.19
CA LYS A 2 -8.24 -19.88 11.21
C LYS A 2 -7.78 -19.22 9.90
N LYS A 3 -8.67 -19.12 8.91
CA LYS A 3 -8.45 -18.33 7.69
C LYS A 3 -8.24 -16.88 8.12
N LYS A 4 -6.99 -16.41 8.14
CA LYS A 4 -6.64 -15.00 8.35
C LYS A 4 -6.99 -14.25 7.07
N THR A 5 -8.29 -13.99 6.86
CA THR A 5 -8.74 -13.01 5.88
C THR A 5 -8.18 -11.68 6.38
N GLN A 6 -7.08 -11.19 5.79
CA GLN A 6 -6.55 -9.88 6.13
C GLN A 6 -7.67 -8.87 5.89
N PRO A 7 -8.19 -8.18 6.92
CA PRO A 7 -9.23 -7.20 6.70
C PRO A 7 -8.62 -6.09 5.86
N PHE A 8 -9.15 -5.88 4.66
CA PHE A 8 -8.76 -4.80 3.76
C PHE A 8 -8.70 -3.49 4.55
N LEU A 9 -7.48 -3.00 4.84
CA LEU A 9 -7.27 -1.87 5.75
C LEU A 9 -7.73 -0.58 5.05
N LYS A 10 -8.68 0.11 5.66
CA LYS A 10 -9.16 1.43 5.23
C LYS A 10 -8.84 2.47 6.32
N GLY A 11 -8.54 3.69 5.89
CA GLY A 11 -8.31 4.82 6.81
C GLY A 11 -7.03 4.68 7.67
N PRO A 12 -7.09 4.91 9.00
CA PRO A 12 -5.90 5.04 9.86
C PRO A 12 -5.03 3.77 9.90
N ALA A 13 -5.62 2.59 9.68
CA ALA A 13 -4.87 1.33 9.68
C ALA A 13 -3.98 1.18 8.43
N LEU A 14 -4.38 1.73 7.28
CA LEU A 14 -3.53 1.78 6.09
C LEU A 14 -2.33 2.71 6.31
N LEU A 15 -2.56 3.85 6.97
CA LEU A 15 -1.47 4.76 7.33
C LEU A 15 -0.49 4.10 8.29
N ALA A 16 -0.97 3.37 9.30
CA ALA A 16 -0.09 2.60 10.17
C ALA A 16 0.74 1.56 9.40
N LEU A 17 0.17 0.88 8.40
CA LEU A 17 0.90 -0.06 7.54
C LEU A 17 1.96 0.65 6.69
N ALA A 18 1.60 1.76 6.03
CA ALA A 18 2.51 2.57 5.22
C ALA A 18 3.69 3.08 6.05
N ARG A 19 3.42 3.58 7.25
CA ARG A 19 4.46 4.04 8.17
C ARG A 19 5.39 2.92 8.63
N ARG A 20 4.85 1.74 8.95
CA ARG A 20 5.66 0.57 9.33
C ARG A 20 6.57 0.09 8.20
N LYS A 21 6.03 -0.05 6.99
CA LYS A 21 6.83 -0.43 5.81
C LYS A 21 7.88 0.64 5.48
N ALA A 22 7.50 1.92 5.50
CA ALA A 22 8.41 3.04 5.28
C ALA A 22 9.57 3.03 6.29
N GLY A 23 9.28 2.89 7.58
CA GLY A 23 10.32 2.82 8.62
C GLY A 23 11.27 1.64 8.44
N SER A 24 10.76 0.48 8.00
CA SER A 24 11.61 -0.70 7.70
C SER A 24 12.55 -0.49 6.50
N LEU A 25 12.21 0.48 5.63
CA LEU A 25 12.99 0.85 4.44
C LEU A 25 13.83 2.12 4.68
N GLY A 26 13.88 2.64 5.91
CA GLY A 26 14.60 3.87 6.26
C GLY A 26 13.94 5.15 5.72
N ILE A 27 12.66 5.10 5.35
CA ILE A 27 11.89 6.27 4.92
C ILE A 27 11.24 6.91 6.16
N ASP A 28 11.37 8.22 6.29
CA ASP A 28 10.81 8.97 7.41
C ASP A 28 9.29 9.18 7.25
N PRO A 29 8.44 8.50 8.05
CA PRO A 29 6.99 8.50 7.87
C PRO A 29 6.32 9.83 8.24
N SER A 30 7.01 10.70 8.97
CA SER A 30 6.47 11.97 9.45
C SER A 30 6.55 13.07 8.38
N LYS A 31 7.44 12.92 7.40
CA LYS A 31 7.68 13.92 6.35
C LYS A 31 6.78 13.75 5.12
N HIS A 32 6.09 12.62 4.98
CA HIS A 32 5.34 12.28 3.78
C HIS A 32 3.89 11.92 4.08
N LYS A 33 2.98 12.30 3.18
CA LYS A 33 1.56 11.89 3.22
C LYS A 33 1.44 10.41 2.89
N LEU A 34 0.29 9.80 3.21
CA LEU A 34 0.01 8.39 2.94
C LEU A 34 0.35 7.95 1.50
N VAL A 35 -0.11 8.71 0.51
CA VAL A 35 0.10 8.39 -0.91
C VAL A 35 1.59 8.37 -1.24
N GLU A 36 2.32 9.39 -0.79
CA GLU A 36 3.77 9.52 -0.98
C GLU A 36 4.51 8.38 -0.28
N LEU A 37 4.13 8.04 0.96
CA LEU A 37 4.73 6.92 1.68
C LEU A 37 4.55 5.61 0.92
N VAL A 38 3.34 5.33 0.42
CA VAL A 38 3.10 4.13 -0.36
C VAL A 38 3.91 4.14 -1.65
N HIS A 39 4.00 5.27 -2.35
CA HIS A 39 4.82 5.39 -3.57
C HIS A 39 6.31 5.15 -3.30
N LEU A 40 6.85 5.69 -2.21
CA LEU A 40 8.24 5.48 -1.81
C LEU A 40 8.48 4.02 -1.43
N VAL A 41 7.58 3.43 -0.66
CA VAL A 41 7.64 2.01 -0.29
C VAL A 41 7.60 1.13 -1.55
N GLN A 42 6.68 1.38 -2.48
CA GLN A 42 6.60 0.65 -3.74
C GLN A 42 7.90 0.74 -4.53
N GLN A 43 8.45 1.94 -4.72
CA GLN A 43 9.70 2.14 -5.44
C GLN A 43 10.89 1.44 -4.76
N ARG A 44 10.95 1.47 -3.43
CA ARG A 44 12.00 0.78 -2.65
C ARG A 44 11.86 -0.73 -2.68
N GLU A 45 10.64 -1.26 -2.75
CA GLU A 45 10.36 -2.68 -2.97
C GLU A 45 10.61 -3.11 -4.43
N GLY A 46 10.99 -2.19 -5.33
CA GLY A 46 11.21 -2.46 -6.75
C GLY A 46 9.92 -2.52 -7.58
N HIS A 47 8.81 -2.01 -7.05
CA HIS A 47 7.52 -1.93 -7.70
C HIS A 47 7.25 -0.52 -8.26
N CYS A 48 6.39 -0.45 -9.28
CA CYS A 48 5.88 0.82 -9.77
C CYS A 48 4.99 1.50 -8.72
N ALA A 49 5.09 2.83 -8.61
CA ALA A 49 4.26 3.67 -7.74
C ALA A 49 2.81 3.79 -8.23
N CYS A 50 2.07 2.68 -8.28
CA CYS A 50 0.73 2.60 -8.86
C CYS A 50 -0.40 3.05 -7.92
N PHE A 51 -0.13 3.21 -6.62
CA PHE A 51 -1.15 3.53 -5.62
C PHE A 51 -1.91 4.83 -5.97
N ARG A 52 -3.24 4.75 -6.16
CA ARG A 52 -4.12 5.85 -6.61
C ARG A 52 -3.72 6.51 -7.96
N ARG A 53 -2.79 5.93 -8.72
CA ARG A 53 -2.46 6.40 -10.08
C ARG A 53 -3.12 5.55 -11.16
N GLN A 54 -3.27 4.25 -10.91
CA GLN A 54 -3.85 3.33 -11.88
C GLN A 54 -5.31 3.06 -11.57
N ARG A 55 -6.10 3.01 -12.65
CA ARG A 55 -7.52 2.65 -12.60
C ARG A 55 -7.72 1.14 -12.48
N GLU A 56 -6.75 0.36 -12.98
CA GLU A 56 -6.76 -1.09 -12.97
C GLU A 56 -5.48 -1.63 -12.31
N CYS A 57 -5.59 -2.69 -11.53
CA CYS A 57 -4.45 -3.37 -10.91
C CYS A 57 -4.55 -4.88 -11.13
N GLN A 58 -3.45 -5.51 -11.51
CA GLN A 58 -3.35 -6.98 -11.71
C GLN A 58 -2.64 -7.67 -10.53
N GLN A 59 -2.10 -6.90 -9.58
CA GLN A 59 -1.35 -7.42 -8.44
C GLN A 59 -2.30 -7.92 -7.34
N ARG A 60 -2.70 -9.20 -7.44
CA ARG A 60 -3.63 -9.85 -6.49
C ARG A 60 -3.10 -9.94 -5.05
N ALA A 61 -1.79 -9.89 -4.87
CA ALA A 61 -1.11 -9.88 -3.58
C ALA A 61 -0.83 -8.45 -3.06
N CYS A 62 -1.36 -7.41 -3.71
CA CYS A 62 -1.10 -6.03 -3.32
C CYS A 62 -1.76 -5.71 -1.96
N CYS A 63 -0.93 -5.44 -0.97
CA CYS A 63 -1.37 -5.04 0.37
C CYS A 63 -2.05 -3.65 0.40
N TRP A 64 -1.94 -2.85 -0.66
CA TRP A 64 -2.54 -1.52 -0.78
C TRP A 64 -3.90 -1.50 -1.49
N GLN A 65 -4.29 -2.62 -2.08
CA GLN A 65 -5.46 -2.74 -2.97
C GLN A 65 -6.77 -2.26 -2.30
N ALA A 66 -6.88 -2.46 -0.99
CA ALA A 66 -7.99 -2.01 -0.15
C ALA A 66 -8.29 -0.50 -0.22
N SER A 67 -7.26 0.32 -0.47
CA SER A 67 -7.32 1.78 -0.41
C SER A 67 -6.76 2.48 -1.65
N CYS A 68 -6.21 1.72 -2.62
CA CYS A 68 -5.65 2.30 -3.83
C CYS A 68 -6.73 2.75 -4.83
N GLY A 69 -7.95 2.23 -4.72
CA GLY A 69 -9.09 2.60 -5.57
C GLY A 69 -9.03 2.04 -6.99
N ALA A 70 -8.08 1.16 -7.29
CA ALA A 70 -7.99 0.48 -8.57
C ALA A 70 -8.96 -0.70 -8.63
N THR A 71 -9.61 -0.87 -9.79
CA THR A 71 -10.40 -2.06 -10.10
C THR A 71 -9.44 -3.22 -10.37
N MET A 72 -9.71 -4.39 -9.80
CA MET A 72 -8.91 -5.57 -10.12
C MET A 72 -9.28 -6.07 -11.52
N ARG A 73 -8.26 -6.23 -12.37
CA ARG A 73 -8.43 -6.90 -13.66
C ARG A 73 -7.84 -8.30 -13.54
N ASP A 74 -8.68 -9.31 -13.77
CA ASP A 74 -8.33 -10.74 -13.70
C ASP A 74 -7.33 -11.13 -14.80
#